data_AF-A0A3M1FVG9-F1
#
_entry.id   AF-A0A3M1FVG9-F1
#
_cell.length_a   1.000
_cell.length_b   1.000
_cell.length_c   1.000
_cell.angle_alpha   90.00
_cell.angle_beta   90.00
_cell.angle_gamma   90.00
#
_symmetry.space_group_name_H-M   'P 1'
#
loop_
_entity.id
_entity.type
_entity.pdbx_description
1 polymer ?
#
loop_
_entity_poly.entity_id
_entity_poly.type
_entity_poly.pdbx_seq_one_letter_code
_entity_poly.pdbx_strand_id
1 'polypeptide(L)' 'MTVKRIKSTNWLEAVANRLDHLQECAEWIARTTVHTDSGVSQTATLITTLSEEIREAVINLIQEVEEVVNNKNFH' A
#
# COMPACT_ATOMS: atom_id res chain seq x y z
N MET A 1 13.07 -32.39 4.73
CA MET A 1 11.83 -31.59 4.83
C MET A 1 12.02 -30.35 3.97
N THR A 2 11.38 -30.31 2.80
CA THR A 2 11.51 -29.19 1.86
C THR A 2 10.53 -28.11 2.29
N VAL A 3 11.04 -26.98 2.80
CA VAL A 3 10.23 -25.79 3.05
C VAL A 3 9.62 -25.38 1.71
N LYS A 4 8.32 -25.63 1.52
CA LYS A 4 7.59 -25.14 0.35
C LYS A 4 7.64 -23.61 0.41
N ARG A 5 8.49 -23.02 -0.42
CA ARG A 5 8.54 -21.57 -0.68
C ARG A 5 7.11 -21.14 -1.04
N ILE A 6 6.48 -20.39 -0.13
CA ILE A 6 5.07 -20.02 -0.20
C ILE A 6 4.82 -19.26 -1.51
N LYS A 7 3.67 -19.52 -2.15
CA LYS A 7 3.11 -18.78 -3.31
C LYS A 7 2.77 -17.31 -2.96
N SER A 8 3.65 -16.61 -2.24
CA SER A 8 3.37 -15.37 -1.50
C SER A 8 3.51 -14.09 -2.33
N THR A 9 4.01 -14.15 -3.57
CA THR A 9 4.21 -12.95 -4.39
C THR A 9 2.88 -12.36 -4.90
N ASN A 10 1.90 -13.20 -5.20
CA ASN A 10 0.66 -12.76 -5.86
C ASN A 10 -0.22 -11.83 -5.02
N TRP A 11 -0.18 -11.94 -3.68
CA TRP A 11 -1.08 -11.14 -2.83
C TRP A 11 -0.49 -9.75 -2.55
N LEU A 12 0.82 -9.63 -2.36
CA LEU A 12 1.50 -8.34 -2.19
C LEU A 12 1.37 -7.50 -3.46
N GLU A 13 1.60 -8.12 -4.61
CA GLU A 13 1.39 -7.50 -5.92
C GLU A 13 -0.06 -7.06 -6.10
N ALA A 14 -1.03 -7.89 -5.71
CA ALA A 14 -2.44 -7.52 -5.75
C ALA A 14 -2.79 -6.35 -4.82
N VAL A 15 -2.18 -6.26 -3.64
CA VAL A 15 -2.38 -5.13 -2.72
C VAL A 15 -1.77 -3.85 -3.30
N ALA A 16 -0.53 -3.92 -3.82
CA ALA A 16 0.14 -2.78 -4.46
C ALA A 16 -0.69 -2.24 -5.63
N ASN A 17 -1.12 -3.10 -6.55
CA ASN A 17 -1.94 -2.71 -7.70
C ASN A 17 -3.27 -2.06 -7.28
N ARG A 18 -3.87 -2.51 -6.16
CA ARG A 18 -5.10 -1.91 -5.63
C ARG A 18 -4.86 -0.54 -4.99
N LEU A 19 -3.72 -0.34 -4.34
CA LEU A 19 -3.33 0.97 -3.80
C LEU A 19 -3.04 1.96 -4.93
N ASP A 20 -2.34 1.54 -5.98
CA ASP A 20 -2.11 2.36 -7.17
C ASP A 20 -3.43 2.79 -7.81
N HIS A 21 -4.35 1.84 -8.03
CA HIS A 21 -5.65 2.16 -8.60
C HIS A 21 -6.50 3.07 -7.71
N LEU A 22 -6.46 2.87 -6.39
CA LEU A 22 -7.15 3.73 -5.42
C LEU A 22 -6.62 5.17 -5.49
N GLN A 23 -5.30 5.33 -5.56
CA GLN A 23 -4.64 6.62 -5.68
C GLN A 23 -5.02 7.31 -6.99
N GLU A 24 -4.96 6.61 -8.13
CA GLU A 24 -5.38 7.16 -9.43
C GLU A 24 -6.85 7.64 -9.42
N CYS A 25 -7.75 6.84 -8.84
CA CYS A 25 -9.15 7.20 -8.70
C CYS A 25 -9.32 8.44 -7.82
N ALA A 26 -8.63 8.49 -6.68
CA ALA A 26 -8.68 9.62 -5.76
C ALA A 26 -8.13 10.91 -6.39
N GLU A 27 -7.01 10.83 -7.10
CA GLU A 27 -6.48 11.97 -7.84
C GLU A 27 -7.46 12.48 -8.91
N TRP A 28 -8.11 11.56 -9.64
CA TRP A 28 -9.13 11.93 -10.62
C TRP A 28 -10.32 12.63 -9.98
N ILE A 29 -10.81 12.11 -8.84
CA ILE A 29 -11.90 12.75 -8.07
C ILE A 29 -11.46 14.14 -7.59
N ALA A 30 -10.27 14.27 -7.01
CA ALA A 30 -9.76 15.54 -6.52
C ALA A 30 -9.73 16.61 -7.62
N ARG A 31 -9.20 16.25 -8.80
CA ARG A 31 -9.12 17.15 -9.97
C ARG A 31 -10.49 17.53 -10.53
N THR A 32 -11.43 16.59 -10.59
CA THR A 32 -12.75 16.83 -11.18
C THR A 32 -13.70 17.59 -10.25
N THR A 33 -13.45 17.56 -8.95
CA THR A 33 -14.33 18.17 -7.94
C THR A 33 -13.81 19.47 -7.33
N VAL A 34 -12.56 19.86 -7.61
CA VAL A 34 -11.91 21.04 -7.00
C VAL A 34 -12.70 22.36 -7.12
N HIS A 35 -13.51 22.53 -8.16
CA HIS A 35 -14.32 23.73 -8.40
C HIS A 35 -15.83 23.52 -8.16
N THR A 36 -16.26 22.30 -7.87
CA THR A 36 -17.69 21.95 -7.72
C THR A 36 -18.04 21.51 -6.30
N ASP A 37 -17.12 20.83 -5.62
CA ASP A 37 -17.25 20.41 -4.24
C ASP A 37 -15.86 20.31 -3.58
N SER A 38 -15.54 21.30 -2.74
CA SER A 38 -14.25 21.38 -2.05
C SER A 38 -14.09 20.29 -0.99
N GLY A 39 -15.18 19.80 -0.39
CA GLY A 39 -15.13 18.74 0.62
C GLY A 39 -14.79 17.40 -0.02
N VAL A 40 -15.40 17.08 -1.16
CA VAL A 40 -15.07 15.88 -1.94
C VAL A 40 -13.63 15.96 -2.46
N SER A 41 -13.22 17.11 -2.99
CA SER A 41 -11.87 17.30 -3.52
C SER A 41 -10.79 17.09 -2.44
N GLN A 42 -10.96 17.71 -1.27
CA GLN A 42 -10.03 17.56 -0.15
C GLN A 42 -10.02 16.13 0.41
N THR A 43 -11.18 15.48 0.49
CA THR A 43 -11.28 14.08 0.92
C THR A 43 -10.51 13.17 -0.04
N ALA A 44 -10.64 13.40 -1.34
CA ALA A 44 -9.92 12.64 -2.34
C ALA A 44 -8.40 12.89 -2.26
N THR A 45 -7.96 14.13 -2.01
CA THR A 45 -6.55 14.40 -1.69
C THR A 45 -6.08 13.64 -0.45
N LEU A 46 -6.87 13.60 0.63
CA LEU A 46 -6.54 12.81 1.81
C LEU A 46 -6.38 11.31 1.48
N ILE A 47 -7.25 10.75 0.64
CA ILE A 47 -7.16 9.35 0.21
C ILE A 47 -5.85 9.08 -0.52
N THR A 48 -5.35 10.01 -1.35
CA THR A 48 -4.05 9.86 -2.02
C THR A 48 -2.90 9.76 -1.01
N THR A 49 -2.89 10.64 0.01
CA THR A 49 -1.89 10.62 1.08
C THR A 49 -1.95 9.33 1.89
N LEU A 50 -3.15 8.93 2.33
CA LEU A 50 -3.35 7.70 3.12
C LEU A 50 -2.95 6.44 2.34
N SER A 51 -3.16 6.42 1.02
CA SER A 51 -2.76 5.28 0.19
C SER A 51 -1.24 5.08 0.18
N GLU A 52 -0.48 6.18 0.19
CA GLU A 52 0.98 6.14 0.27
C GLU A 52 1.47 5.78 1.68
N GLU A 53 0.87 6.33 2.73
CA GLU A 53 1.19 5.97 4.12
C GLU A 53 0.97 4.47 4.38
N ILE A 54 -0.10 3.90 3.83
CA ILE A 54 -0.37 2.45 3.92
C ILE A 54 0.71 1.66 3.18
N ARG A 55 1.13 2.11 1.99
CA ARG A 55 2.21 1.49 1.21
C ARG A 55 3.49 1.43 2.03
N GLU A 56 3.89 2.56 2.61
CA GLU A 56 5.08 2.68 3.45
C GLU A 56 4.98 1.79 4.70
N ALA A 57 3.85 1.83 5.41
CA ALA A 57 3.64 1.00 6.60
C ALA A 57 3.75 -0.50 6.31
N VAL A 58 3.22 -0.96 5.16
CA VAL A 58 3.35 -2.36 4.73
C VAL A 58 4.81 -2.71 4.41
N ILE A 59 5.54 -1.84 3.72
CA ILE A 59 6.96 -2.05 3.42
C ILE A 59 7.78 -2.16 4.71
N ASN A 60 7.58 -1.24 5.64
CA ASN A 60 8.28 -1.22 6.93
C ASN A 60 7.97 -2.50 7.72
N LEU A 61 6.70 -2.93 7.77
CA LEU A 61 6.33 -4.18 8.43
C LEU A 61 7.00 -5.41 7.80
N ILE A 62 7.11 -5.46 6.47
CA ILE A 62 7.79 -6.56 5.79
C ILE A 62 9.28 -6.55 6.14
N GLN A 63 9.92 -5.38 6.13
CA GLN A 63 11.34 -5.23 6.52
C GLN A 63 11.58 -5.71 7.96
N GLU A 64 10.76 -5.27 8.91
CA GLU A 64 10.84 -5.72 10.31
C GLU A 64 10.70 -7.25 10.44
N VAL A 65 9.75 -7.84 9.70
CA VAL A 65 9.55 -9.30 9.69
C VAL A 65 10.75 -10.02 9.09
N GLU A 66 11.30 -9.52 7.98
CA GLU A 66 12.49 -10.09 7.34
C GLU A 66 13.71 -10.04 8.26
N GLU A 67 13.92 -8.93 8.97
CA GLU A 67 14.99 -8.80 9.98
C GLU A 67 14.83 -9.83 11.10
N VAL A 68 13.63 -9.98 11.65
CA VAL A 68 13.35 -10.95 12.72
C VAL A 68 13.54 -12.40 12.24
N VAL A 69 13.10 -12.72 11.04
CA VAL A 69 13.27 -14.07 10.45
C VAL A 69 14.74 -14.37 10.18
N ASN A 70 15.48 -13.40 9.62
CA ASN A 70 16.90 -13.58 9.31
C ASN A 70 17.74 -13.71 10.59
N ASN A 71 17.48 -12.90 11.62
CA ASN A 71 18.18 -12.99 12.91
C ASN A 71 17.95 -14.33 13.63
N LYS A 72 16.79 -14.98 13.44
CA LYS A 72 16.50 -16.31 14.00
C LYS A 72 17.23 -17.45 13.30
N ASN A 73 17.76 -17.27 12.09
CA ASN A 73 18.49 -18.30 11.35
C ASN A 73 20.00 -18.38 11.70
N PHE A 74 20.49 -17.51 12.58
CA PHE A 74 21.90 -17.46 13.04
C PHE A 74 22.11 -17.97 14.48
N HIS A 75 21.09 -18.56 15.11
CA HIS A 75 21.15 -19.26 16.39
C HIS A 75 20.60 -20.68 16.27
#